data_AF-A0A501VZ09-F1
#
_entry.id   AF-A0A501VZ09-F1
#
_cell.length_a   1.000
_cell.length_b   1.000
_cell.length_c   1.000
_cell.angle_alpha   90.00
_cell.angle_beta   90.00
_cell.angle_gamma   90.00
#
_symmetry.space_group_name_H-M   'P 1'
#
loop_
_entity.id
_entity.type
_entity.pdbx_description
1 polymer ?
#
loop_
_entity_poly.entity_id
_entity_poly.type
_entity_poly.pdbx_seq_one_letter_code
_entity_poly.pdbx_strand_id
1 'polypeptide(L)'
;MAIKNEITILTRAEQADLYSPPIFSIEEQRLYFSLNDAELAVFRSIRLRAHRCYFVAILGYFKSKPVILDIAYSQVSKDLMFISKELLGGKGLRPFTPSQKQKDRLYAKVLDLAGYHKWDESQHFNSLFDHLVQVGNAWLEPRYLFDTAIEFLTSHSIAIPRYTVLQRLISRAMQQVRKDLAHQL
;
A
#
# COMPACT_ATOMS: atom_id res chain seq x y z
N MET A 1 8.01 -25.40 14.04
CA MET A 1 6.53 -25.52 14.12
C MET A 1 6.02 -24.38 14.98
N ALA A 2 5.44 -23.33 14.39
CA ALA A 2 4.91 -22.20 15.14
C ALA A 2 3.38 -22.33 15.19
N ILE A 3 2.83 -22.36 16.40
CA ILE A 3 1.39 -22.44 16.64
C ILE A 3 0.75 -21.18 16.08
N LYS A 4 -0.18 -21.39 15.14
CA LYS A 4 -0.85 -20.40 14.31
C LYS A 4 -1.94 -19.67 15.11
N ASN A 5 -1.53 -18.86 16.10
CA ASN A 5 -2.41 -18.02 16.92
C ASN A 5 -2.54 -16.59 16.34
N GLU A 6 -2.55 -16.45 15.02
CA GLU A 6 -2.74 -15.16 14.37
C GLU A 6 -4.24 -14.86 14.33
N ILE A 7 -4.64 -13.81 15.05
CA ILE A 7 -6.04 -13.36 15.10
C ILE A 7 -6.47 -12.82 13.74
N THR A 8 -7.73 -13.03 13.37
CA THR A 8 -8.31 -12.39 12.18
C THR A 8 -8.77 -11.00 12.58
N ILE A 9 -8.11 -9.95 12.05
CA ILE A 9 -8.38 -8.55 12.36
C ILE A 9 -9.29 -7.92 11.30
N LEU A 10 -8.99 -8.19 10.03
CA LEU A 10 -9.80 -7.78 8.88
C LEU A 10 -10.50 -8.99 8.29
N THR A 11 -11.76 -8.80 7.88
CA THR A 11 -12.48 -9.74 7.03
C THR A 11 -11.79 -9.87 5.66
N ARG A 12 -12.13 -10.93 4.90
CA ARG A 12 -11.60 -11.10 3.54
C ARG A 12 -12.02 -9.96 2.60
N ALA A 13 -13.22 -9.41 2.79
CA ALA A 13 -13.72 -8.29 2.00
C ALA A 13 -12.90 -7.02 2.28
N GLU A 14 -12.62 -6.71 3.54
CA GLU A 14 -11.77 -5.57 3.91
C GLU A 14 -10.32 -5.73 3.46
N GLN A 15 -9.77 -6.95 3.51
CA GLN A 15 -8.46 -7.22 2.93
C GLN A 15 -8.46 -7.02 1.41
N ALA A 16 -9.51 -7.49 0.72
CA ALA A 16 -9.62 -7.29 -0.72
C ALA A 16 -9.74 -5.80 -1.05
N ASP A 17 -10.53 -5.04 -0.31
CA ASP A 17 -10.65 -3.58 -0.44
C ASP A 17 -9.30 -2.88 -0.19
N LEU A 18 -8.54 -3.33 0.82
CA LEU A 18 -7.25 -2.75 1.15
C LEU A 18 -6.15 -3.07 0.12
N TYR A 19 -6.12 -4.26 -0.45
CA TYR A 19 -5.02 -4.72 -1.33
C TYR A 19 -5.40 -4.91 -2.80
N SER A 20 -6.57 -4.44 -3.22
CA SER A 20 -6.96 -4.38 -4.64
C SER A 20 -6.82 -2.97 -5.20
N PRO A 21 -6.70 -2.81 -6.53
CA PRO A 21 -6.83 -1.51 -7.18
C PRO A 21 -8.17 -0.86 -6.80
N PRO A 22 -8.19 0.46 -6.51
CA PRO A 22 -9.42 1.22 -6.33
C PRO A 22 -10.27 1.16 -7.60
N ILE A 23 -11.59 1.19 -7.42
CA ILE A 23 -12.53 1.37 -8.53
C ILE A 23 -12.86 2.85 -8.61
N PHE A 24 -12.13 3.59 -9.45
CA PHE A 24 -12.35 5.02 -9.61
C PHE A 24 -13.53 5.34 -10.54
N SER A 25 -14.33 6.32 -10.12
CA SER A 25 -15.21 7.10 -10.99
C SER A 25 -14.39 7.91 -12.00
N ILE A 26 -15.05 8.44 -13.05
CA ILE A 26 -14.36 9.28 -14.06
C ILE A 26 -13.75 10.53 -13.42
N GLU A 27 -14.39 11.10 -12.40
CA GLU A 27 -13.90 12.27 -11.67
C GLU A 27 -12.63 11.92 -10.87
N GLU A 28 -12.64 10.80 -10.17
CA GLU A 28 -11.48 10.29 -9.44
C GLU A 28 -10.33 9.91 -10.38
N GLN A 29 -10.62 9.32 -11.56
CA GLN A 29 -9.60 9.06 -12.57
C GLN A 29 -8.92 10.36 -13.03
N ARG A 30 -9.71 11.42 -13.30
CA ARG A 30 -9.16 12.73 -13.67
C ARG A 30 -8.32 13.35 -12.55
N LEU A 31 -8.75 13.18 -11.30
CA LEU A 31 -8.04 13.69 -10.13
C LEU A 31 -6.73 12.92 -9.91
N TYR A 32 -6.81 11.61 -9.68
CA TYR A 32 -5.67 10.80 -9.25
C TYR A 32 -4.66 10.50 -10.36
N PHE A 33 -5.08 10.48 -11.63
CA PHE A 33 -4.16 10.29 -12.76
C PHE A 33 -3.63 11.59 -13.35
N SER A 34 -4.04 12.75 -12.84
CA SER A 34 -3.37 14.01 -13.16
C SER A 34 -1.94 14.01 -12.63
N LEU A 35 -1.03 14.56 -13.43
CA LEU A 35 0.40 14.64 -13.10
C LEU A 35 0.78 16.09 -12.87
N ASN A 36 1.45 16.36 -11.75
CA ASN A 36 2.15 17.64 -11.54
C ASN A 36 3.50 17.65 -12.30
N ASP A 37 4.23 18.77 -12.24
CA ASP A 37 5.48 18.94 -13.00
C ASP A 37 6.57 17.91 -12.64
N ALA A 38 6.73 17.58 -11.36
CA ALA A 38 7.71 16.60 -10.89
C ALA A 38 7.34 15.18 -11.37
N GLU A 39 6.08 14.81 -11.26
CA GLU A 39 5.54 13.52 -11.72
C GLU A 39 5.65 13.39 -13.25
N LEU A 40 5.39 14.49 -13.97
CA LEU A 40 5.51 14.55 -15.42
C LEU A 40 6.97 14.40 -15.89
N ALA A 41 7.93 14.95 -15.17
CA ALA A 41 9.35 14.75 -15.45
C ALA A 41 9.74 13.27 -15.34
N VAL A 42 9.33 12.60 -14.27
CA VAL A 42 9.56 11.16 -14.09
C VAL A 42 8.84 10.35 -15.16
N PHE A 43 7.58 10.67 -15.46
CA PHE A 43 6.82 10.03 -16.54
C PHE A 43 7.54 10.09 -17.89
N ARG A 44 8.09 11.26 -18.26
CA ARG A 44 8.83 11.45 -19.52
C ARG A 44 10.11 10.61 -19.57
N SER A 45 10.78 10.40 -18.44
CA SER A 45 11.98 9.55 -18.35
C SER A 45 11.73 8.07 -18.66
N ILE A 46 10.48 7.58 -18.49
CA ILE A 46 10.14 6.18 -18.74
C ILE A 46 10.03 5.95 -20.26
N ARG A 47 10.85 5.07 -20.82
CA ARG A 47 10.91 4.84 -22.28
C ARG A 47 9.68 4.13 -22.85
N LEU A 48 9.18 3.10 -22.17
CA LEU A 48 8.10 2.26 -22.69
C LEU A 48 6.73 2.89 -22.41
N ARG A 49 5.92 3.07 -23.46
CA ARG A 49 4.55 3.62 -23.35
C ARG A 49 3.68 2.84 -22.37
N ALA A 50 3.74 1.51 -22.43
CA ALA A 50 3.00 0.65 -21.49
C ALA A 50 3.41 0.91 -20.04
N HIS A 51 4.70 1.07 -19.77
CA HIS A 51 5.20 1.38 -18.42
C HIS A 51 4.85 2.79 -17.97
N ARG A 52 4.76 3.76 -18.89
CA ARG A 52 4.24 5.10 -18.59
C ARG A 52 2.79 5.01 -18.08
N CYS A 53 1.92 4.30 -18.78
CA CYS A 53 0.54 4.12 -18.32
C CYS A 53 0.47 3.38 -16.99
N TYR A 54 1.26 2.31 -16.85
CA TYR A 54 1.35 1.55 -15.61
C TYR A 54 1.78 2.43 -14.44
N PHE A 55 2.83 3.23 -14.65
CA PHE A 55 3.36 4.16 -13.66
C PHE A 55 2.30 5.17 -13.19
N VAL A 56 1.57 5.79 -14.11
CA VAL A 56 0.48 6.71 -13.76
C VAL A 56 -0.62 6.01 -12.97
N ALA A 57 -0.99 4.79 -13.36
CA ALA A 57 -2.00 4.02 -12.64
C ALA A 57 -1.57 3.73 -11.20
N ILE A 58 -0.37 3.16 -10.99
CA ILE A 58 0.12 2.85 -9.64
C ILE A 58 0.37 4.11 -8.80
N LEU A 59 0.77 5.23 -9.42
CA LEU A 59 0.91 6.51 -8.73
C LEU A 59 -0.44 7.03 -8.26
N GLY A 60 -1.45 7.02 -9.12
CA GLY A 60 -2.81 7.44 -8.77
C GLY A 60 -3.43 6.56 -7.68
N TYR A 61 -3.24 5.24 -7.76
CA TYR A 61 -3.69 4.33 -6.71
C TYR A 61 -2.96 4.61 -5.38
N PHE A 62 -1.65 4.82 -5.42
CA PHE A 62 -0.86 5.13 -4.23
C PHE A 62 -1.27 6.45 -3.58
N LYS A 63 -1.61 7.48 -4.37
CA LYS A 63 -2.18 8.76 -3.88
C LYS A 63 -3.50 8.56 -3.13
N SER A 64 -4.36 7.65 -3.62
CA SER A 64 -5.62 7.35 -2.94
C SER A 64 -5.44 6.52 -1.67
N LYS A 65 -4.50 5.57 -1.69
CA LYS A 65 -4.15 4.73 -0.54
C LYS A 65 -2.70 4.28 -0.63
N PRO A 66 -1.84 4.54 0.37
CA PRO A 66 -0.38 4.34 0.28
C PRO A 66 0.01 2.86 0.45
N VAL A 67 -0.45 2.02 -0.47
CA VAL A 67 -0.19 0.57 -0.52
C VAL A 67 0.55 0.24 -1.82
N ILE A 68 1.55 -0.63 -1.72
CA ILE A 68 2.17 -1.22 -2.90
C ILE A 68 1.30 -2.38 -3.38
N LEU A 69 0.59 -2.16 -4.48
CA LEU A 69 -0.32 -3.14 -5.08
C LEU A 69 0.38 -4.01 -6.12
N ASP A 70 0.09 -5.31 -6.07
CA ASP A 70 0.45 -6.24 -7.15
C ASP A 70 -0.67 -6.32 -8.19
N ILE A 71 -0.64 -5.40 -9.16
CA ILE A 71 -1.71 -5.27 -10.14
C ILE A 71 -1.40 -6.04 -11.44
N ALA A 72 -2.40 -6.76 -11.94
CA ALA A 72 -2.41 -7.38 -13.26
C ALA A 72 -3.19 -6.52 -14.27
N TYR A 73 -2.82 -6.58 -15.55
CA TYR A 73 -3.48 -5.81 -16.62
C TYR A 73 -5.01 -5.98 -16.63
N SER A 74 -5.49 -7.22 -16.45
CA SER A 74 -6.92 -7.53 -16.49
C SER A 74 -7.72 -6.78 -15.44
N GLN A 75 -7.13 -6.52 -14.26
CA GLN A 75 -7.79 -5.82 -13.15
C GLN A 75 -7.94 -4.32 -13.41
N VAL A 76 -7.00 -3.72 -14.15
CA VAL A 76 -6.89 -2.25 -14.30
C VAL A 76 -6.99 -1.78 -15.75
N SER A 77 -7.44 -2.65 -16.65
CA SER A 77 -7.49 -2.38 -18.09
C SER A 77 -8.26 -1.10 -18.44
N LYS A 78 -9.36 -0.81 -17.75
CA LYS A 78 -10.17 0.40 -17.94
C LYS A 78 -9.38 1.68 -17.63
N ASP A 79 -8.69 1.70 -16.49
CA ASP A 79 -7.86 2.84 -16.07
C ASP A 79 -6.66 3.01 -17.00
N LEU A 80 -6.01 1.92 -17.41
CA LEU A 80 -4.92 1.97 -18.37
C LEU A 80 -5.36 2.50 -19.74
N MET A 81 -6.58 2.18 -20.18
CA MET A 81 -7.17 2.72 -21.40
C MET A 81 -7.47 4.21 -21.26
N PHE A 82 -8.06 4.63 -20.13
CA PHE A 82 -8.30 6.04 -19.81
C PHE A 82 -6.99 6.84 -19.86
N ILE A 83 -5.97 6.40 -19.12
CA ILE A 83 -4.64 7.03 -19.05
C ILE A 83 -4.00 7.12 -20.44
N SER A 84 -4.04 6.04 -21.23
CA SER A 84 -3.45 6.03 -22.58
C SER A 84 -4.14 7.02 -23.53
N LYS A 85 -5.44 7.25 -23.35
CA LYS A 85 -6.21 8.18 -24.17
C LYS A 85 -5.92 9.62 -23.76
N GLU A 86 -6.07 9.93 -22.47
CA GLU A 86 -5.97 11.30 -21.95
C GLU A 86 -4.54 11.85 -21.97
N LEU A 87 -3.55 11.04 -21.57
CA LEU A 87 -2.18 11.54 -21.38
C LEU A 87 -1.24 11.28 -22.55
N LEU A 88 -1.58 10.35 -23.44
CA LEU A 88 -0.67 9.87 -24.50
C LEU A 88 -1.30 9.88 -25.91
N GLY A 89 -2.53 10.38 -26.05
CA GLY A 89 -3.18 10.70 -27.34
C GLY A 89 -3.18 9.58 -28.38
N GLY A 90 -3.27 8.31 -27.99
CA GLY A 90 -3.08 7.18 -28.91
C GLY A 90 -4.08 6.05 -28.78
N LYS A 91 -4.10 5.18 -29.80
CA LYS A 91 -4.89 3.92 -29.82
C LYS A 91 -4.44 3.03 -28.65
N GLY A 92 -5.40 2.34 -28.02
CA GLY A 92 -5.26 1.68 -26.72
C GLY A 92 -4.05 0.74 -26.53
N LEU A 93 -3.81 0.34 -25.28
CA LEU A 93 -2.68 -0.52 -24.93
C LEU A 93 -3.00 -2.00 -25.23
N ARG A 94 -2.00 -2.73 -25.71
CA ARG A 94 -2.05 -4.20 -25.69
C ARG A 94 -1.89 -4.70 -24.25
N PRO A 95 -2.48 -5.85 -23.88
CA PRO A 95 -2.24 -6.46 -22.58
C PRO A 95 -0.75 -6.65 -22.29
N PHE A 96 -0.32 -6.26 -21.10
CA PHE A 96 1.05 -6.42 -20.63
C PHE A 96 1.09 -6.52 -19.11
N THR A 97 1.99 -7.33 -18.57
CA THR A 97 2.25 -7.37 -17.13
C THR A 97 3.74 -7.14 -16.92
N PRO A 98 4.17 -6.04 -16.29
CA PRO A 98 5.58 -5.84 -15.98
C PRO A 98 6.11 -6.97 -15.09
N SER A 99 7.37 -7.36 -15.26
CA SER A 99 8.02 -8.31 -14.36
C SER A 99 8.16 -7.71 -12.96
N GLN A 100 8.37 -8.55 -11.93
CA GLN A 100 8.50 -8.06 -10.55
C GLN A 100 9.59 -6.99 -10.42
N LYS A 101 10.76 -7.20 -11.04
CA LYS A 101 11.86 -6.21 -11.06
C LYS A 101 11.47 -4.89 -11.72
N GLN A 102 10.61 -4.92 -12.74
CA GLN A 102 10.08 -3.71 -13.37
C GLN A 102 9.06 -3.01 -12.47
N LYS A 103 8.15 -3.77 -11.84
CA LYS A 103 7.22 -3.25 -10.84
C LYS A 103 7.96 -2.56 -9.70
N ASP A 104 8.97 -3.21 -9.14
CA ASP A 104 9.79 -2.65 -8.04
C ASP A 104 10.47 -1.34 -8.44
N ARG A 105 11.02 -1.24 -9.66
CA ARG A 105 11.62 -0.01 -10.18
C ARG A 105 10.61 1.12 -10.39
N LEU A 106 9.39 0.80 -10.82
CA LEU A 106 8.32 1.78 -11.00
C LEU A 106 7.78 2.25 -9.65
N TYR A 107 7.59 1.35 -8.69
CA TYR A 107 7.20 1.72 -7.33
C TYR A 107 8.28 2.53 -6.61
N ALA A 108 9.56 2.26 -6.82
CA ALA A 108 10.63 3.09 -6.26
C ALA A 108 10.49 4.56 -6.69
N LYS A 109 10.09 4.82 -7.94
CA LYS A 109 9.80 6.17 -8.44
C LYS A 109 8.54 6.78 -7.81
N VAL A 110 7.49 5.97 -7.60
CA VAL A 110 6.25 6.42 -6.94
C VAL A 110 6.52 6.83 -5.50
N LEU A 111 7.25 5.99 -4.76
CA LEU A 111 7.62 6.23 -3.38
C LEU A 111 8.45 7.51 -3.24
N ASP A 112 9.46 7.69 -4.09
CA ASP A 112 10.28 8.90 -4.15
C ASP A 112 9.45 10.17 -4.40
N LEU A 113 8.54 10.14 -5.39
CA LEU A 113 7.65 11.27 -5.69
C LEU A 113 6.64 11.57 -4.57
N ALA A 114 6.14 10.53 -3.89
CA ALA A 114 5.18 10.68 -2.81
C ALA A 114 5.85 11.05 -1.47
N GLY A 115 7.19 10.96 -1.37
CA GLY A 115 7.91 11.11 -0.11
C GLY A 115 7.69 9.94 0.86
N TYR A 116 7.41 8.74 0.33
CA TYR A 116 7.17 7.54 1.13
C TYR A 116 8.34 6.56 1.12
N HIS A 117 8.48 5.81 2.21
CA HIS A 117 9.39 4.69 2.33
C HIS A 117 8.63 3.37 2.17
N LYS A 118 9.26 2.38 1.54
CA LYS A 118 8.74 1.01 1.58
C LYS A 118 8.87 0.46 3.00
N TRP A 119 7.89 -0.32 3.45
CA TRP A 119 8.04 -1.07 4.69
C TRP A 119 9.30 -1.94 4.68
N ASP A 120 10.14 -1.76 5.70
CA ASP A 120 11.31 -2.57 6.00
C ASP A 120 11.18 -3.11 7.44
N GLU A 121 11.17 -4.44 7.58
CA GLU A 121 11.00 -5.09 8.88
C GLU A 121 12.18 -4.80 9.82
N SER A 122 13.41 -4.66 9.31
CA SER A 122 14.57 -4.38 10.17
C SER A 122 14.56 -2.97 10.74
N GLN A 123 13.99 -2.01 9.99
CA GLN A 123 14.01 -0.60 10.36
C GLN A 123 12.75 -0.17 11.13
N HIS A 124 11.58 -0.71 10.75
CA HIS A 124 10.29 -0.19 11.22
C HIS A 124 9.56 -1.10 12.21
N PHE A 125 9.97 -2.37 12.33
CA PHE A 125 9.24 -3.33 13.17
C PHE A 125 9.24 -2.91 14.63
N ASN A 126 10.40 -2.59 15.20
CA ASN A 126 10.52 -2.29 16.64
C ASN A 126 9.73 -1.04 17.02
N SER A 127 9.86 0.05 16.25
CA SER A 127 9.15 1.31 16.54
C SER A 127 7.63 1.15 16.49
N LEU A 128 7.11 0.46 15.47
CA LEU A 128 5.68 0.18 15.37
C LEU A 128 5.23 -0.80 16.47
N PHE A 129 6.02 -1.82 16.77
CA PHE A 129 5.71 -2.79 17.82
C PHE A 129 5.61 -2.12 19.19
N ASP A 130 6.59 -1.31 19.57
CA ASP A 130 6.63 -0.61 20.86
C ASP A 130 5.44 0.36 20.98
N HIS A 131 5.11 1.07 19.90
CA HIS A 131 3.94 1.93 19.84
C HIS A 131 2.63 1.14 20.05
N LEU A 132 2.48 -0.02 19.40
CA LEU A 132 1.29 -0.87 19.56
C LEU A 132 1.19 -1.48 20.96
N VAL A 133 2.31 -1.83 21.60
CA VAL A 133 2.32 -2.30 22.99
C VAL A 133 1.90 -1.17 23.93
N GLN A 134 2.44 0.04 23.76
CA GLN A 134 2.05 1.21 24.54
C GLN A 134 0.55 1.48 24.43
N VAL A 135 0.00 1.52 23.22
CA VAL A 135 -1.43 1.76 22.97
C VAL A 135 -2.28 0.59 23.49
N GLY A 136 -1.82 -0.64 23.30
CA GLY A 136 -2.51 -1.84 23.75
C GLY A 136 -2.64 -1.95 25.27
N ASN A 137 -1.73 -1.34 26.05
CA ASN A 137 -1.87 -1.25 27.51
C ASN A 137 -3.08 -0.41 27.94
N ALA A 138 -3.53 0.55 27.12
CA ALA A 138 -4.74 1.33 27.37
C ALA A 138 -5.99 0.63 26.83
N TRP A 139 -5.94 0.12 25.59
CA TRP A 139 -7.07 -0.54 24.96
C TRP A 139 -6.63 -1.71 24.08
N LEU A 140 -6.92 -2.93 24.55
CA LEU A 140 -6.46 -4.17 23.91
C LEU A 140 -7.51 -4.77 22.96
N GLU A 141 -7.79 -4.06 21.87
CA GLU A 141 -8.73 -4.52 20.83
C GLU A 141 -8.04 -4.60 19.45
N PRO A 142 -8.13 -5.73 18.74
CA PRO A 142 -7.41 -5.94 17.48
C PRO A 142 -7.66 -4.89 16.40
N ARG A 143 -8.91 -4.46 16.20
CA ARG A 143 -9.27 -3.50 15.16
C ARG A 143 -8.72 -2.12 15.50
N TYR A 144 -8.81 -1.70 16.75
CA TYR A 144 -8.20 -0.48 17.24
C TYR A 144 -6.69 -0.46 17.01
N LEU A 145 -5.98 -1.54 17.37
CA LEU A 145 -4.54 -1.65 17.11
C LEU A 145 -4.20 -1.64 15.61
N PHE A 146 -5.08 -2.16 14.76
CA PHE A 146 -4.92 -2.05 13.32
C PHE A 146 -5.03 -0.61 12.83
N ASP A 147 -6.06 0.11 13.25
CA ASP A 147 -6.25 1.51 12.86
C ASP A 147 -5.09 2.38 13.35
N THR A 148 -4.62 2.17 14.58
CA THR A 148 -3.40 2.79 15.12
C THR A 148 -2.15 2.45 14.30
N ALA A 149 -2.01 1.20 13.83
CA ALA A 149 -0.89 0.83 12.97
C ALA A 149 -0.93 1.58 11.63
N ILE A 150 -2.11 1.74 11.02
CA ILE A 150 -2.26 2.51 9.77
C ILE A 150 -1.93 3.99 9.98
N GLU A 151 -2.37 4.57 11.10
CA GLU A 151 -2.05 5.96 11.47
C GLU A 151 -0.56 6.16 11.70
N PHE A 152 0.09 5.25 12.42
CA PHE A 152 1.54 5.27 12.63
C PHE A 152 2.30 5.21 11.30
N LEU A 153 1.93 4.28 10.41
CA LEU A 153 2.59 4.16 9.10
C LEU A 153 2.40 5.41 8.26
N THR A 154 1.20 5.99 8.26
CA THR A 154 0.90 7.21 7.50
C THR A 154 1.68 8.41 8.00
N SER A 155 1.76 8.60 9.33
CA SER A 155 2.49 9.73 9.95
C SER A 155 4.01 9.67 9.74
N HIS A 156 4.56 8.47 9.51
CA HIS A 156 5.97 8.27 9.20
C HIS A 156 6.25 8.10 7.69
N SER A 157 5.23 8.34 6.86
CA SER A 157 5.30 8.17 5.40
C SER A 157 5.81 6.78 4.99
N ILE A 158 5.35 5.72 5.67
CA ILE A 158 5.68 4.33 5.36
C ILE A 158 4.51 3.71 4.61
N ALA A 159 4.80 3.11 3.45
CA ALA A 159 3.79 2.40 2.68
C ALA A 159 3.26 1.20 3.48
N ILE A 160 1.94 1.04 3.49
CA ILE A 160 1.26 0.01 4.27
C ILE A 160 1.75 -1.37 3.80
N PRO A 161 2.32 -2.21 4.70
CA PRO A 161 2.81 -3.53 4.33
C PRO A 161 1.65 -4.49 4.08
N ARG A 162 1.94 -5.71 3.64
CA ARG A 162 0.93 -6.75 3.44
C ARG A 162 0.18 -7.04 4.75
N TYR A 163 -1.07 -7.47 4.64
CA TYR A 163 -1.92 -7.79 5.79
C TYR A 163 -1.26 -8.76 6.76
N THR A 164 -0.59 -9.80 6.26
CA THR A 164 0.09 -10.80 7.10
C THR A 164 1.18 -10.19 7.99
N VAL A 165 1.83 -9.10 7.55
CA VAL A 165 2.82 -8.38 8.36
C VAL A 165 2.14 -7.67 9.52
N LEU A 166 1.05 -6.91 9.25
CA LEU A 166 0.27 -6.21 10.27
C LEU A 166 -0.38 -7.19 11.25
N GLN A 167 -0.98 -8.26 10.72
CA GLN A 167 -1.61 -9.32 11.51
C GLN A 167 -0.64 -9.95 12.50
N ARG A 168 0.58 -10.28 12.04
CA ARG A 168 1.64 -10.82 12.88
C ARG A 168 2.13 -9.82 13.93
N LEU A 169 2.34 -8.56 13.55
CA LEU A 169 2.76 -7.48 14.47
C LEU A 169 1.75 -7.29 15.60
N ILE A 170 0.48 -7.12 15.25
CA ILE A 170 -0.60 -6.88 16.21
C ILE A 170 -0.80 -8.10 17.10
N SER A 171 -0.78 -9.32 16.53
CA SER A 171 -0.87 -10.56 17.32
C SER A 171 0.26 -10.65 18.36
N ARG A 172 1.49 -10.28 17.99
CA ARG A 172 2.64 -10.25 18.93
C ARG A 172 2.49 -9.17 19.98
N ALA A 173 2.08 -7.96 19.60
CA ALA A 173 1.90 -6.84 20.53
C ALA A 173 0.84 -7.21 21.58
N MET A 174 -0.28 -7.81 21.16
CA MET A 174 -1.31 -8.26 22.09
C MET A 174 -0.83 -9.36 23.03
N GLN A 175 -0.03 -10.31 22.54
CA GLN A 175 0.57 -11.33 23.39
C GLN A 175 1.52 -10.72 24.43
N GLN A 176 2.27 -9.69 24.06
CA GLN A 176 3.16 -8.98 24.97
C GLN A 176 2.37 -8.26 26.06
N VAL A 177 1.38 -7.43 25.69
CA VAL A 177 0.52 -6.72 26.65
C VAL A 177 -0.17 -7.69 27.63
N ARG A 178 -0.70 -8.82 27.13
CA ARG A 178 -1.33 -9.83 28.01
C ARG A 178 -0.36 -10.43 29.02
N LYS A 179 0.91 -10.65 28.64
CA LYS A 179 1.93 -11.14 29.57
C LYS A 179 2.28 -10.09 30.61
N ASP A 180 2.42 -8.84 30.20
CA ASP A 180 2.77 -7.75 31.10
C ASP A 180 1.68 -7.54 32.16
N LEU A 181 0.40 -7.58 31.76
CA LEU A 181 -0.74 -7.53 32.68
C LEU A 181 -0.79 -8.74 33.62
N ALA A 182 -0.46 -9.94 33.14
CA ALA A 182 -0.44 -11.16 33.97
C ALA A 182 0.71 -11.18 34.98
N HIS A 183 1.81 -10.47 34.71
CA HIS A 183 2.93 -10.31 35.66
C HIS A 183 2.69 -9.20 36.70
N GLN A 184 1.69 -8.34 36.49
CA GLN A 184 1.30 -7.27 37.41
C GLN A 184 0.22 -7.68 38.44
N LEU A 185 -0.36 -8.88 38.28
CA LEU A 185 -1.35 -9.50 39.18
C LEU A 185 -0.69 -10.53 40.09
#